data_AF-A0A135T2S1-F1
#
_entry.id   AF-A0A135T2S1-F1
#
_cell.length_a   1.000
_cell.length_b   1.000
_cell.length_c   1.000
_cell.angle_alpha   90.00
_cell.angle_beta   90.00
_cell.angle_gamma   90.00
#
_symmetry.space_group_name_H-M   'P 1'
#
loop_
_entity.id
_entity.type
_entity.pdbx_description
1 polymer ?
#
loop_
_entity_poly.entity_id
_entity_poly.type
_entity_poly.pdbx_seq_one_letter_code
_entity_poly.pdbx_strand_id
1 'polypeptide(L)'
;MGYFDLCDEERHFQLVVVRRARSCQPLRDAIFAVAARHLCRHPKFRSEPGGGGVVVYQRQLLPDLTPQSAFEYMLRCIPALHEVSSTQDEEYRENLAAAALILRQFEEMDPEESQSAPSSDFGTANGDGNGTSYGNANSNVNFIDITKAILRADPSSRWSGLLSAVYWVAVRQEIYFALTLGRSPQITARPDQGREVSFANRLIWFMSEVAKWKMGDRIEGEWERLKVEEGILAVELDKSPTGEHIEKPNIKSEK
;
A
#
# COMPACT_ATOMS: atom_id res chain seq x y z
N MET A 1 -6.60 3.79 -9.06
CA MET A 1 -5.32 3.09 -9.33
C MET A 1 -4.08 3.98 -9.22
N GLY A 2 -4.17 5.30 -9.05
CA GLY A 2 -2.97 6.17 -8.94
C GLY A 2 -2.14 6.09 -7.65
N TYR A 3 -2.40 5.12 -6.75
CA TYR A 3 -1.66 5.00 -5.48
C TYR A 3 -0.36 4.20 -5.61
N PHE A 4 -0.23 3.35 -6.64
CA PHE A 4 0.91 2.44 -6.83
C PHE A 4 1.93 2.93 -7.88
N ASP A 5 1.53 3.86 -8.75
CA ASP A 5 2.21 4.16 -10.02
C ASP A 5 3.54 4.92 -9.87
N LEU A 6 3.69 5.75 -8.82
CA LEU A 6 4.88 6.60 -8.65
C LEU A 6 6.15 5.82 -8.28
N CYS A 7 6.00 4.64 -7.68
CA CYS A 7 7.11 3.83 -7.18
C CYS A 7 7.41 2.60 -8.06
N ASP A 8 6.69 2.49 -9.19
CA ASP A 8 6.67 1.33 -10.06
C ASP A 8 6.72 1.79 -11.54
N GLU A 9 7.88 2.30 -11.96
CA GLU A 9 8.06 2.90 -13.30
C GLU A 9 7.76 1.93 -14.46
N GLU A 10 8.06 0.64 -14.25
CA GLU A 10 7.78 -0.43 -15.22
C GLU A 10 6.33 -0.93 -15.13
N ARG A 11 5.52 -0.33 -14.26
CA ARG A 11 4.08 -0.58 -14.11
C ARG A 11 3.75 -2.04 -13.83
N HIS A 12 4.57 -2.71 -13.02
CA HIS A 12 4.36 -4.09 -12.58
C HIS A 12 2.98 -4.32 -11.95
N PHE A 13 2.48 -3.41 -11.10
CA PHE A 13 1.14 -3.51 -10.51
C PHE A 13 0.03 -3.42 -11.54
N GLN A 14 0.23 -2.67 -12.63
CA GLN A 14 -0.75 -2.54 -13.70
C GLN A 14 -0.67 -3.67 -14.73
N LEU A 15 0.54 -4.18 -15.00
CA LEU A 15 0.78 -5.11 -16.11
C LEU A 15 1.07 -6.55 -15.64
N VAL A 16 1.98 -6.72 -14.69
CA VAL A 16 2.44 -8.04 -14.22
C VAL A 16 1.46 -8.63 -13.21
N VAL A 17 1.10 -7.88 -12.17
CA VAL A 17 0.16 -8.31 -11.13
C VAL A 17 -1.18 -8.70 -11.72
N VAL A 18 -1.75 -7.86 -12.59
CA VAL A 18 -3.03 -8.14 -13.27
C VAL A 18 -2.95 -9.39 -14.14
N ARG A 19 -1.82 -9.61 -14.84
CA ARG A 19 -1.61 -10.82 -15.65
C ARG A 19 -1.52 -12.06 -14.78
N ARG A 20 -0.69 -12.02 -13.72
CA ARG A 20 -0.46 -13.15 -12.81
C ARG A 20 -1.71 -13.50 -12.00
N ALA A 21 -2.59 -12.54 -11.70
CA ALA A 21 -3.88 -12.80 -11.04
C ALA A 21 -4.81 -13.75 -11.82
N ARG A 22 -4.59 -13.93 -13.14
CA ARG A 22 -5.36 -14.90 -13.93
C ARG A 22 -5.09 -16.35 -13.51
N SER A 23 -3.88 -16.65 -13.02
CA SER A 23 -3.45 -17.99 -12.60
C SER A 23 -3.14 -18.09 -11.11
N CYS A 24 -2.85 -16.98 -10.42
CA CYS A 24 -2.57 -16.93 -8.99
C CYS A 24 -3.82 -16.50 -8.20
N GLN A 25 -4.41 -17.44 -7.45
CA GLN A 25 -5.63 -17.19 -6.68
C GLN A 25 -5.46 -16.13 -5.58
N PRO A 26 -4.44 -16.17 -4.69
CA PRO A 26 -4.28 -15.16 -3.64
C PRO A 26 -4.17 -13.73 -4.19
N LEU A 27 -3.48 -13.56 -5.32
CA LEU A 27 -3.34 -12.25 -5.95
C LEU A 27 -4.67 -11.74 -6.53
N ARG A 28 -5.46 -12.64 -7.13
CA ARG A 28 -6.80 -12.32 -7.64
C ARG A 28 -7.76 -11.94 -6.51
N ASP A 29 -7.78 -12.73 -5.46
CA ASP A 29 -8.64 -12.50 -4.29
C ASP A 29 -8.24 -11.18 -3.62
N ALA A 30 -6.95 -10.86 -3.48
CA ALA A 30 -6.50 -9.57 -2.97
C ALA A 30 -6.99 -8.37 -3.81
N ILE A 31 -6.90 -8.47 -5.15
CA ILE A 31 -7.43 -7.44 -6.07
C ILE A 31 -8.94 -7.29 -5.90
N PHE A 32 -9.68 -8.40 -5.81
CA PHE A 32 -11.12 -8.38 -5.62
C PHE A 32 -11.53 -7.81 -4.26
N ALA A 33 -10.79 -8.09 -3.19
CA ALA A 33 -11.03 -7.51 -1.87
C ALA A 33 -10.97 -5.98 -1.92
N VAL A 34 -9.88 -5.42 -2.46
CA VAL A 34 -9.70 -3.95 -2.60
C VAL A 34 -10.75 -3.35 -3.54
N ALA A 35 -11.01 -3.99 -4.68
CA ALA A 35 -11.99 -3.51 -5.64
C ALA A 35 -13.41 -3.50 -5.06
N ALA A 36 -13.83 -4.60 -4.43
CA ALA A 36 -15.12 -4.73 -3.78
C ALA A 36 -15.32 -3.64 -2.72
N ARG A 37 -14.32 -3.45 -1.84
CA ARG A 37 -14.35 -2.40 -0.82
C ARG A 37 -14.45 -1.00 -1.43
N HIS A 38 -13.65 -0.70 -2.45
CA HIS A 38 -13.68 0.60 -3.12
C HIS A 38 -15.04 0.91 -3.76
N LEU A 39 -15.62 -0.07 -4.45
CA LEU A 39 -16.90 0.07 -5.13
C LEU A 39 -18.05 0.21 -4.13
N CYS A 40 -18.09 -0.64 -3.11
CA CYS A 40 -19.15 -0.61 -2.09
C CYS A 40 -19.15 0.68 -1.25
N ARG A 41 -17.98 1.26 -0.97
CA ARG A 41 -17.82 2.41 -0.09
C ARG A 41 -18.17 3.74 -0.76
N HIS A 42 -18.00 3.86 -2.07
CA HIS A 42 -18.16 5.16 -2.74
C HIS A 42 -19.58 5.34 -3.29
N PRO A 43 -20.33 6.38 -2.84
CA PRO A 43 -21.71 6.60 -3.31
C PRO A 43 -21.86 6.79 -4.82
N LYS A 44 -20.79 7.11 -5.54
CA LYS A 44 -20.79 7.28 -7.01
C LYS A 44 -21.04 5.99 -7.78
N PHE A 45 -20.80 4.83 -7.14
CA PHE A 45 -21.02 3.52 -7.73
C PHE A 45 -22.36 2.93 -7.30
N ARG A 46 -23.25 3.73 -6.72
CA ARG A 46 -24.56 3.29 -6.26
C ARG A 46 -25.61 3.72 -7.27
N SER A 47 -26.58 2.85 -7.52
CA SER A 47 -27.69 3.14 -8.44
C SER A 47 -28.60 4.28 -7.95
N GLU A 48 -28.68 4.47 -6.63
CA GLU A 48 -29.57 5.46 -6.01
C GLU A 48 -28.79 6.64 -5.39
N PRO A 49 -29.31 7.88 -5.52
CA PRO A 49 -28.78 9.03 -4.82
C PRO A 49 -28.79 8.81 -3.30
N GLY A 50 -27.68 9.14 -2.62
CA GLY A 50 -27.55 8.98 -1.17
C GLY A 50 -26.86 7.68 -0.72
N GLY A 51 -26.38 6.85 -1.63
CA GLY A 51 -25.53 5.69 -1.31
C GLY A 51 -26.27 4.37 -1.09
N GLY A 52 -27.59 4.34 -1.28
CA GLY A 52 -28.42 3.13 -1.30
C GLY A 52 -28.39 2.39 -2.65
N GLY A 53 -29.02 1.23 -2.72
CA GLY A 53 -29.17 0.48 -3.96
C GLY A 53 -27.96 -0.37 -4.37
N VAL A 54 -28.05 -0.96 -5.57
CA VAL A 54 -27.10 -1.94 -6.11
C VAL A 54 -25.83 -1.25 -6.58
N VAL A 55 -24.68 -1.93 -6.43
CA VAL A 55 -23.41 -1.43 -6.96
C VAL A 55 -23.42 -1.49 -8.48
N VAL A 56 -23.05 -0.39 -9.13
CA VAL A 56 -22.96 -0.24 -10.58
C VAL A 56 -21.57 0.22 -10.97
N TYR A 57 -20.91 -0.56 -11.84
CA TYR A 57 -19.59 -0.22 -12.36
C TYR A 57 -19.56 -0.43 -13.87
N GLN A 58 -19.09 0.58 -14.63
CA GLN A 58 -19.03 0.51 -16.11
C GLN A 58 -20.34 0.06 -16.77
N ARG A 59 -21.49 0.55 -16.26
CA ARG A 59 -22.86 0.17 -16.70
C ARG A 59 -23.27 -1.28 -16.40
N GLN A 60 -22.49 -2.01 -15.61
CA GLN A 60 -22.83 -3.36 -15.14
C GLN A 60 -23.36 -3.29 -13.70
N LEU A 61 -24.52 -3.90 -13.46
CA LEU A 61 -25.06 -4.12 -12.12
C LEU A 61 -24.32 -5.29 -11.46
N LEU A 62 -23.91 -5.10 -10.22
CA LEU A 62 -23.21 -6.10 -9.40
C LEU A 62 -24.06 -6.37 -8.14
N PRO A 63 -25.19 -7.10 -8.27
CA PRO A 63 -26.13 -7.30 -7.16
C PRO A 63 -25.54 -8.11 -6.00
N ASP A 64 -24.64 -9.04 -6.31
CA ASP A 64 -24.00 -9.90 -5.30
C ASP A 64 -22.80 -9.23 -4.62
N LEU A 65 -22.38 -8.05 -5.10
CA LEU A 65 -21.25 -7.34 -4.54
C LEU A 65 -21.68 -6.55 -3.32
N THR A 66 -21.34 -7.08 -2.15
CA THR A 66 -21.65 -6.48 -0.85
C THR A 66 -20.37 -6.04 -0.15
N PRO A 67 -20.46 -5.20 0.91
CA PRO A 67 -19.32 -4.96 1.79
C PRO A 67 -18.72 -6.27 2.33
N GLN A 68 -19.55 -7.27 2.65
CA GLN A 68 -19.13 -8.59 3.14
C GLN A 68 -18.27 -9.34 2.13
N SER A 69 -18.61 -9.28 0.84
CA SER A 69 -17.83 -9.93 -0.23
C SER A 69 -16.35 -9.50 -0.22
N ALA A 70 -16.08 -8.23 0.14
CA ALA A 70 -14.73 -7.71 0.23
C ALA A 70 -13.90 -8.43 1.32
N PHE A 71 -14.51 -8.71 2.47
CA PHE A 71 -13.89 -9.49 3.54
C PHE A 71 -13.72 -10.95 3.16
N GLU A 72 -14.69 -11.57 2.49
CA GLU A 72 -14.57 -12.96 2.02
C GLU A 72 -13.37 -13.16 1.10
N TYR A 73 -13.14 -12.24 0.16
CA TYR A 73 -11.95 -12.29 -0.70
C TYR A 73 -10.66 -12.16 0.10
N MET A 74 -10.60 -11.24 1.08
CA MET A 74 -9.45 -11.10 1.96
C MET A 74 -9.19 -12.38 2.77
N LEU A 75 -10.24 -12.99 3.36
CA LEU A 75 -10.13 -14.22 4.13
C LEU A 75 -9.59 -15.39 3.30
N ARG A 76 -9.95 -15.47 2.01
CA ARG A 76 -9.41 -16.51 1.09
C ARG A 76 -7.90 -16.39 0.85
N CYS A 77 -7.31 -15.21 1.08
CA CYS A 77 -5.87 -15.01 0.94
C CYS A 77 -5.07 -15.51 2.13
N ILE A 78 -5.67 -15.57 3.33
CA ILE A 78 -4.98 -15.87 4.60
C ILE A 78 -4.18 -17.18 4.56
N PRO A 79 -4.73 -18.32 4.11
CA PRO A 79 -3.99 -19.59 4.11
C PRO A 79 -2.70 -19.51 3.29
N ALA A 80 -2.78 -18.92 2.10
CA ALA A 80 -1.64 -18.79 1.20
C ALA A 80 -0.56 -17.83 1.75
N LEU A 81 -0.95 -16.81 2.51
CA LEU A 81 -0.01 -15.87 3.10
C LEU A 81 0.80 -16.45 4.25
N HIS A 82 0.28 -17.47 4.92
CA HIS A 82 1.08 -18.23 5.90
C HIS A 82 2.21 -19.03 5.24
N GLU A 83 2.15 -19.28 3.94
CA GLU A 83 3.14 -20.05 3.19
C GLU A 83 4.29 -19.17 2.63
N VAL A 84 4.23 -17.84 2.80
CA VAL A 84 5.22 -16.90 2.23
C VAL A 84 6.66 -17.24 2.63
N SER A 85 6.88 -17.65 3.87
CA SER A 85 8.21 -17.96 4.40
C SER A 85 8.66 -19.40 4.15
N SER A 86 7.75 -20.31 3.79
CA SER A 86 8.04 -21.73 3.57
C SER A 86 8.12 -22.11 2.09
N THR A 87 7.55 -21.29 1.20
CA THR A 87 7.59 -21.58 -0.24
C THR A 87 8.97 -21.37 -0.84
N GLN A 88 9.40 -22.33 -1.67
CA GLN A 88 10.63 -22.27 -2.46
C GLN A 88 10.40 -21.71 -3.87
N ASP A 89 9.15 -21.57 -4.30
CA ASP A 89 8.80 -20.96 -5.58
C ASP A 89 8.94 -19.44 -5.48
N GLU A 90 9.99 -18.91 -6.12
CA GLU A 90 10.29 -17.48 -6.11
C GLU A 90 9.17 -16.64 -6.74
N GLU A 91 8.57 -17.09 -7.85
CA GLU A 91 7.50 -16.37 -8.52
C GLU A 91 6.24 -16.34 -7.63
N TYR A 92 5.90 -17.48 -7.03
CA TYR A 92 4.77 -17.54 -6.11
C TYR A 92 5.01 -16.68 -4.87
N ARG A 93 6.23 -16.68 -4.30
CA ARG A 93 6.61 -15.82 -3.18
C ARG A 93 6.44 -14.34 -3.51
N GLU A 94 6.83 -13.91 -4.70
CA GLU A 94 6.59 -12.54 -5.18
C GLU A 94 5.10 -12.22 -5.30
N ASN A 95 4.30 -13.16 -5.81
CA ASN A 95 2.85 -12.99 -5.93
C ASN A 95 2.19 -12.85 -4.56
N LEU A 96 2.63 -13.63 -3.58
CA LEU A 96 2.16 -13.51 -2.20
C LEU A 96 2.59 -12.18 -1.56
N ALA A 97 3.81 -11.72 -1.82
CA ALA A 97 4.28 -10.41 -1.37
C ALA A 97 3.45 -9.26 -1.96
N ALA A 98 3.14 -9.33 -3.26
CA ALA A 98 2.26 -8.37 -3.92
C ALA A 98 0.81 -8.44 -3.39
N ALA A 99 0.28 -9.64 -3.15
CA ALA A 99 -1.04 -9.82 -2.56
C ALA A 99 -1.11 -9.23 -1.15
N ALA A 100 -0.10 -9.48 -0.30
CA ALA A 100 -0.01 -8.90 1.04
C ALA A 100 0.01 -7.36 1.00
N LEU A 101 0.75 -6.78 0.06
CA LEU A 101 0.80 -5.32 -0.11
C LEU A 101 -0.54 -4.72 -0.53
N ILE A 102 -1.28 -5.42 -1.41
CA ILE A 102 -2.63 -5.03 -1.81
C ILE A 102 -3.60 -5.14 -0.63
N LEU A 103 -3.48 -6.18 0.20
CA LEU A 103 -4.34 -6.36 1.37
C LEU A 103 -4.00 -5.40 2.51
N ARG A 104 -2.74 -4.95 2.62
CA ARG A 104 -2.42 -3.79 3.45
C ARG A 104 -3.25 -2.59 3.02
N GLN A 105 -3.27 -2.26 1.72
CA GLN A 105 -4.09 -1.16 1.19
C GLN A 105 -5.59 -1.34 1.47
N PHE A 106 -6.07 -2.59 1.54
CA PHE A 106 -7.44 -2.90 1.96
C PHE A 106 -7.69 -2.49 3.41
N GLU A 107 -6.82 -2.86 4.36
CA GLU A 107 -6.91 -2.46 5.78
C GLU A 107 -6.97 -0.94 5.94
N GLU A 108 -6.15 -0.20 5.18
CA GLU A 108 -6.07 1.27 5.26
C GLU A 108 -7.38 1.97 4.87
N MET A 109 -8.23 1.33 4.08
CA MET A 109 -9.52 1.90 3.69
C MET A 109 -10.56 1.87 4.82
N ASP A 110 -10.25 1.22 5.96
CA ASP A 110 -11.14 1.09 7.12
C ASP A 110 -10.40 1.18 8.48
N PRO A 111 -10.07 2.40 8.94
CA PRO A 111 -9.38 2.58 10.23
C PRO A 111 -10.29 2.35 11.45
N GLU A 112 -11.62 2.30 11.29
CA GLU A 112 -12.57 2.25 12.42
C GLU A 112 -12.80 0.81 12.95
N GLU A 113 -12.66 -0.22 12.11
CA GLU A 113 -12.68 -1.63 12.57
C GLU A 113 -11.36 -2.07 13.21
N SER A 114 -10.25 -1.38 12.93
CA SER A 114 -8.93 -1.73 13.46
C SER A 114 -8.71 -1.23 14.90
N GLN A 115 -9.50 -0.27 15.37
CA GLN A 115 -9.39 0.35 16.71
C GLN A 115 -10.34 -0.27 17.74
N SER A 116 -11.25 -1.15 17.33
CA SER A 116 -12.24 -1.82 18.19
C SER A 116 -11.80 -3.21 18.68
N ALA A 117 -10.50 -3.51 18.62
CA ALA A 117 -9.90 -4.60 19.39
C ALA A 117 -9.38 -4.03 20.74
N PRO A 118 -10.23 -3.87 21.78
CA PRO A 118 -9.73 -3.62 23.10
C PRO A 118 -8.92 -4.86 23.52
N SER A 119 -7.79 -4.58 24.14
CA SER A 119 -7.01 -5.51 24.97
C SER A 119 -7.90 -6.59 25.60
N SER A 120 -7.53 -7.85 25.37
CA SER A 120 -8.06 -8.99 26.09
C SER A 120 -7.84 -8.81 27.60
N ASP A 121 -8.80 -8.19 28.26
CA ASP A 121 -8.95 -8.28 29.71
C ASP A 121 -10.04 -9.31 29.99
N PHE A 122 -9.62 -10.33 30.72
CA PHE A 122 -10.41 -11.50 31.05
C PHE A 122 -11.49 -11.10 32.07
N GLY A 123 -12.74 -10.98 31.62
CA GLY A 123 -13.88 -10.62 32.47
C GLY A 123 -15.14 -11.40 32.10
N THR A 124 -15.53 -12.29 32.99
CA THR A 124 -16.67 -13.23 32.98
C THR A 124 -18.07 -12.59 32.84
N ALA A 125 -18.97 -13.38 32.24
CA ALA A 125 -20.41 -13.56 32.54
C ALA A 125 -21.51 -12.92 31.65
N ASN A 126 -22.24 -13.83 30.98
CA ASN A 126 -23.70 -13.94 30.75
C ASN A 126 -24.53 -12.80 30.13
N GLY A 127 -25.24 -13.12 29.05
CA GLY A 127 -26.46 -12.41 28.62
C GLY A 127 -26.83 -12.66 27.16
N ASP A 128 -27.93 -13.37 26.94
CA ASP A 128 -28.53 -13.68 25.63
C ASP A 128 -28.81 -12.44 24.77
N GLY A 129 -28.49 -12.52 23.48
CA GLY A 129 -28.86 -11.49 22.51
C GLY A 129 -28.20 -11.71 21.15
N ASN A 130 -28.98 -12.20 20.19
CA ASN A 130 -28.63 -12.47 18.81
C ASN A 130 -27.90 -11.30 18.10
N GLY A 131 -26.57 -11.33 18.12
CA GLY A 131 -25.69 -10.55 17.26
C GLY A 131 -24.64 -11.50 16.72
N THR A 132 -24.63 -11.75 15.41
CA THR A 132 -23.59 -12.51 14.73
C THR A 132 -22.26 -11.76 14.82
N SER A 133 -21.57 -11.95 15.94
CA SER A 133 -20.20 -11.51 16.14
C SER A 133 -19.29 -12.41 15.31
N TYR A 134 -19.06 -12.01 14.06
CA TYR A 134 -17.96 -12.55 13.24
C TYR A 134 -16.58 -12.02 13.69
N GLY A 135 -16.55 -11.15 14.70
CA GLY A 135 -15.33 -10.73 15.36
C GLY A 135 -14.90 -11.76 16.40
N ASN A 136 -13.63 -12.18 16.31
CA ASN A 136 -12.80 -12.65 17.42
C ASN A 136 -12.48 -14.17 17.51
N ALA A 137 -12.13 -14.83 16.40
CA ALA A 137 -11.50 -16.16 16.47
C ALA A 137 -10.46 -16.50 15.37
N ASN A 138 -9.96 -15.54 14.59
CA ASN A 138 -9.09 -15.87 13.46
C ASN A 138 -7.70 -15.29 13.68
N SER A 139 -6.71 -16.18 13.80
CA SER A 139 -5.26 -15.90 13.81
C SER A 139 -4.94 -14.62 13.02
N ASN A 140 -4.65 -13.54 13.75
CA ASN A 140 -4.42 -12.21 13.21
C ASN A 140 -3.25 -12.23 12.22
N VAL A 141 -3.53 -12.51 10.94
CA VAL A 141 -2.62 -12.19 9.85
C VAL A 141 -2.61 -10.69 9.76
N ASN A 142 -1.65 -10.09 10.45
CA ASN A 142 -1.44 -8.66 10.41
C ASN A 142 -0.67 -8.37 9.11
N PHE A 143 -1.34 -7.85 8.09
CA PHE A 143 -0.70 -7.58 6.80
C PHE A 143 0.41 -6.52 6.95
N ILE A 144 0.38 -5.73 8.04
CA ILE A 144 1.50 -4.89 8.46
C ILE A 144 2.76 -5.71 8.76
N ASP A 145 2.63 -6.88 9.38
CA ASP A 145 3.78 -7.67 9.83
C ASP A 145 4.42 -8.40 8.66
N ILE A 146 3.61 -8.86 7.69
CA ILE A 146 4.11 -9.38 6.41
C ILE A 146 4.81 -8.27 5.61
N THR A 147 4.20 -7.08 5.51
CA THR A 147 4.82 -5.96 4.78
C THR A 147 6.08 -5.46 5.47
N LYS A 148 6.09 -5.41 6.80
CA LYS A 148 7.30 -5.11 7.58
C LYS A 148 8.36 -6.20 7.38
N ALA A 149 7.99 -7.48 7.28
CA ALA A 149 8.94 -8.54 6.96
C ALA A 149 9.59 -8.30 5.59
N ILE A 150 8.82 -7.88 4.57
CA ILE A 150 9.35 -7.48 3.27
C ILE A 150 10.32 -6.29 3.41
N LEU A 151 9.95 -5.25 4.17
CA LEU A 151 10.80 -4.07 4.43
C LEU A 151 12.07 -4.37 5.23
N ARG A 152 12.09 -5.48 5.97
CA ARG A 152 13.22 -5.91 6.79
C ARG A 152 14.08 -6.99 6.15
N ALA A 153 13.59 -7.66 5.12
CA ALA A 153 14.31 -8.73 4.46
C ALA A 153 15.62 -8.19 3.87
N ASP A 154 16.73 -8.75 4.32
CA ASP A 154 18.06 -8.52 3.74
C ASP A 154 18.17 -9.33 2.44
N PRO A 155 18.37 -8.71 1.26
CA PRO A 155 18.55 -9.45 0.04
C PRO A 155 19.86 -10.24 0.08
N SER A 156 19.78 -11.54 0.32
CA SER A 156 20.88 -12.45 -0.04
C SER A 156 21.02 -12.64 -1.56
N SER A 157 20.03 -12.18 -2.35
CA SER A 157 19.96 -12.26 -3.81
C SER A 157 19.42 -10.96 -4.43
N ARG A 158 19.73 -10.73 -5.71
CA ARG A 158 19.23 -9.60 -6.53
C ARG A 158 17.71 -9.68 -6.63
N TRP A 159 17.01 -8.56 -6.40
CA TRP A 159 15.55 -8.54 -6.49
C TRP A 159 15.07 -8.59 -7.94
N SER A 160 13.94 -9.26 -8.15
CA SER A 160 13.20 -9.15 -9.41
C SER A 160 12.54 -7.78 -9.55
N GLY A 161 12.10 -7.45 -10.77
CA GLY A 161 11.38 -6.20 -11.04
C GLY A 161 10.11 -6.04 -10.19
N LEU A 162 9.30 -7.11 -10.06
CA LEU A 162 8.08 -7.06 -9.25
C LEU A 162 8.39 -6.93 -7.75
N LEU A 163 9.36 -7.66 -7.23
CA LEU A 163 9.71 -7.56 -5.81
C LEU A 163 10.27 -6.17 -5.47
N SER A 164 11.04 -5.58 -6.39
CA SER A 164 11.49 -4.19 -6.30
C SER A 164 10.32 -3.21 -6.24
N ALA A 165 9.32 -3.36 -7.14
CA ALA A 165 8.12 -2.54 -7.13
C ALA A 165 7.31 -2.70 -5.83
N VAL A 166 7.14 -3.94 -5.35
CA VAL A 166 6.48 -4.25 -4.07
C VAL A 166 7.19 -3.55 -2.91
N TYR A 167 8.51 -3.60 -2.87
CA TYR A 167 9.30 -2.93 -1.85
C TYR A 167 9.10 -1.42 -1.88
N TRP A 168 9.25 -0.78 -3.05
CA TRP A 168 9.18 0.69 -3.14
C TRP A 168 7.80 1.24 -2.79
N VAL A 169 6.74 0.53 -3.20
CA VAL A 169 5.38 0.83 -2.77
C VAL A 169 5.23 0.65 -1.24
N ALA A 170 5.77 -0.43 -0.68
CA ALA A 170 5.71 -0.70 0.76
C ALA A 170 6.43 0.39 1.58
N VAL A 171 7.58 0.88 1.08
CA VAL A 171 8.33 2.00 1.67
C VAL A 171 7.49 3.26 1.65
N ARG A 172 6.89 3.61 0.51
CA ARG A 172 6.01 4.78 0.40
C ARG A 172 4.84 4.71 1.39
N GLN A 173 4.16 3.57 1.47
CA GLN A 173 3.08 3.37 2.44
C GLN A 173 3.60 3.55 3.86
N GLU A 174 4.73 2.92 4.21
CA GLU A 174 5.32 3.01 5.55
C GLU A 174 5.68 4.45 5.96
N ILE A 175 6.25 5.24 5.05
CA ILE A 175 6.54 6.66 5.31
C ILE A 175 5.24 7.42 5.56
N TYR A 176 4.22 7.21 4.73
CA TYR A 176 2.92 7.85 4.93
C TYR A 176 2.35 7.50 6.32
N PHE A 177 2.33 6.22 6.70
CA PHE A 177 1.87 5.77 8.00
C PHE A 177 2.67 6.37 9.16
N ALA A 178 3.99 6.33 9.05
CA ALA A 178 4.91 6.87 10.03
C ALA A 178 4.62 8.36 10.30
N LEU A 179 4.46 9.13 9.24
CA LEU A 179 4.12 10.56 9.32
C LEU A 179 2.73 10.79 9.92
N THR A 180 1.70 10.06 9.49
CA THR A 180 0.34 10.22 10.02
C THR A 180 0.21 9.81 11.49
N LEU A 181 1.02 8.84 11.93
CA LEU A 181 1.02 8.33 13.30
C LEU A 181 2.05 9.00 14.21
N GLY A 182 2.83 9.96 13.69
CA GLY A 182 3.87 10.66 14.45
C GLY A 182 4.99 9.75 14.96
N ARG A 183 5.27 8.62 14.28
CA ARG A 183 6.30 7.64 14.66
C ARG A 183 7.40 7.54 13.61
N SER A 184 8.61 7.17 14.03
CA SER A 184 9.71 6.94 13.07
C SER A 184 9.40 5.78 12.09
N PRO A 185 9.68 5.94 10.78
CA PRO A 185 9.52 4.88 9.78
C PRO A 185 10.38 3.64 10.10
N GLN A 186 9.78 2.45 9.97
CA GLN A 186 10.44 1.18 10.30
C GLN A 186 10.97 0.49 9.03
N ILE A 187 11.98 1.08 8.39
CA ILE A 187 12.60 0.59 7.15
C ILE A 187 14.06 0.25 7.45
N THR A 188 14.41 -1.05 7.43
CA THR A 188 15.77 -1.51 7.77
C THR A 188 16.58 -1.96 6.55
N ALA A 189 15.93 -2.52 5.52
CA ALA A 189 16.62 -2.91 4.29
C ALA A 189 16.89 -1.67 3.43
N ARG A 190 18.14 -1.48 3.00
CA ARG A 190 18.47 -0.57 1.90
C ARG A 190 18.10 -1.27 0.57
N PRO A 191 17.51 -0.57 -0.39
CA PRO A 191 17.14 -1.16 -1.67
C PRO A 191 18.38 -1.67 -2.41
N ASP A 192 18.16 -2.68 -3.26
CA ASP A 192 19.19 -3.28 -4.14
C ASP A 192 20.04 -2.19 -4.80
N GLN A 193 21.32 -2.11 -4.42
CA GLN A 193 22.30 -1.16 -4.93
C GLN A 193 22.71 -1.46 -6.40
N GLY A 194 22.29 -2.61 -6.95
CA GLY A 194 22.68 -3.09 -8.27
C GLY A 194 21.82 -2.59 -9.44
N ARG A 195 20.68 -1.93 -9.20
CA ARG A 195 19.84 -1.31 -10.24
C ARG A 195 19.84 0.21 -10.06
N GLU A 196 19.91 0.97 -11.15
CA GLU A 196 19.68 2.41 -11.10
C GLU A 196 18.29 2.66 -10.48
N VAL A 197 18.28 3.20 -9.27
CA VAL A 197 17.05 3.57 -8.56
C VAL A 197 16.50 4.80 -9.25
N SER A 198 15.22 4.81 -9.60
CA SER A 198 14.60 5.97 -10.22
C SER A 198 14.65 7.23 -9.36
N PHE A 199 14.50 8.41 -10.00
CA PHE A 199 14.40 9.67 -9.28
C PHE A 199 13.27 9.66 -8.24
N ALA A 200 12.10 9.15 -8.61
CA ALA A 200 10.96 9.04 -7.69
C ALA A 200 11.32 8.16 -6.47
N ASN A 201 11.94 7.01 -6.68
CA ASN A 201 12.32 6.11 -5.59
C ASN A 201 13.45 6.69 -4.72
N ARG A 202 14.39 7.45 -5.30
CA ARG A 202 15.39 8.21 -4.52
C ARG A 202 14.74 9.29 -3.66
N LEU A 203 13.75 10.01 -4.17
CA LEU A 203 13.00 11.00 -3.40
C LEU A 203 12.22 10.34 -2.24
N ILE A 204 11.58 9.21 -2.49
CA ILE A 204 10.91 8.40 -1.45
C ILE A 204 11.92 7.99 -0.37
N TRP A 205 13.09 7.49 -0.77
CA TRP A 205 14.14 7.11 0.18
C TRP A 205 14.63 8.30 1.01
N PHE A 206 14.92 9.43 0.37
CA PHE A 206 15.30 10.67 1.05
C PHE A 206 14.26 11.11 2.08
N MET A 207 12.97 11.09 1.71
CA MET A 207 11.88 11.40 2.65
C MET A 207 11.86 10.45 3.85
N SER A 208 12.21 9.18 3.66
CA SER A 208 12.31 8.22 4.76
C SER A 208 13.41 8.58 5.75
N GLU A 209 14.56 9.03 5.27
CA GLU A 209 15.70 9.41 6.10
C GLU A 209 15.43 10.73 6.83
N VAL A 210 14.81 11.70 6.15
CA VAL A 210 14.35 12.95 6.79
C VAL A 210 13.32 12.67 7.89
N ALA A 211 12.36 11.77 7.63
CA ALA A 211 11.35 11.39 8.62
C ALA A 211 11.99 10.68 9.83
N LYS A 212 12.93 9.75 9.60
CA LYS A 212 13.70 9.09 10.68
C LYS A 212 14.48 10.10 11.50
N TRP A 213 15.20 11.03 10.86
CA TRP A 213 15.93 12.08 11.56
C TRP A 213 14.99 12.94 12.41
N LYS A 214 13.88 13.40 11.82
CA LYS A 214 12.90 14.25 12.50
C LYS A 214 12.29 13.60 13.73
N MET A 215 12.13 12.27 13.70
CA MET A 215 11.47 11.47 14.73
C MET A 215 12.45 10.69 15.63
N GLY A 216 13.75 10.80 15.38
CA GLY A 216 14.82 10.19 16.18
C GLY A 216 15.62 11.24 16.97
N ASP A 217 16.92 10.97 17.15
CA ASP A 217 17.81 11.75 18.01
C ASP A 217 18.22 13.11 17.43
N ARG A 218 17.84 13.41 16.18
CA ARG A 218 18.09 14.69 15.49
C ARG A 218 19.55 15.14 15.49
N ILE A 219 20.44 14.20 15.20
CA ILE A 219 21.89 14.46 15.14
C ILE A 219 22.18 15.52 14.07
N GLU A 220 22.92 16.57 14.43
CA GLU A 220 23.15 17.73 13.57
C GLU A 220 23.97 17.37 12.31
N GLY A 221 25.00 16.53 12.45
CA GLY A 221 25.80 16.08 11.29
C GLY A 221 24.99 15.23 10.29
N GLU A 222 23.96 14.52 10.74
CA GLU A 222 23.05 13.81 9.84
C GLU A 222 22.14 14.78 9.07
N TRP A 223 21.72 15.86 9.72
CA TRP A 223 20.95 16.92 9.06
C TRP A 223 21.76 17.61 7.97
N GLU A 224 23.04 17.90 8.21
CA GLU A 224 23.92 18.48 7.18
C GLU A 224 24.05 17.56 5.98
N ARG A 225 24.24 16.25 6.20
CA ARG A 225 24.24 15.24 5.13
C ARG A 225 22.95 15.27 4.33
N LEU A 226 21.80 15.30 5.01
CA LEU A 226 20.48 15.37 4.36
C LEU A 226 20.31 16.67 3.56
N LYS A 227 20.85 17.81 4.03
CA LYS A 227 20.82 19.08 3.28
C LYS A 227 21.66 19.05 2.01
N VAL A 228 22.81 18.37 2.03
CA VAL A 228 23.59 18.14 0.82
C VAL A 228 22.83 17.26 -0.17
N GLU A 229 22.21 16.19 0.32
CA GLU A 229 21.39 15.27 -0.49
C GLU A 229 20.17 15.96 -1.12
N GLU A 230 19.49 16.83 -0.35
CA GLU A 230 18.40 17.71 -0.84
C GLU A 230 18.87 18.56 -2.03
N GLY A 231 20.07 19.17 -1.92
CA GLY A 231 20.65 19.98 -3.00
C GLY A 231 20.93 19.16 -4.28
N ILE A 232 21.40 17.92 -4.15
CA ILE A 232 21.62 17.02 -5.28
C ILE A 232 20.30 16.69 -5.99
N LEU A 233 19.27 16.33 -5.22
CA LEU A 233 17.95 16.00 -5.75
C LEU A 233 17.28 17.21 -6.42
N ALA A 234 17.45 18.41 -5.87
CA ALA A 234 16.92 19.64 -6.46
C ALA A 234 17.55 19.95 -7.83
N VAL A 235 18.88 19.80 -7.96
CA VAL A 235 19.58 19.99 -9.23
C VAL A 235 19.14 18.97 -10.28
N GLU A 236 18.83 17.74 -9.87
CA GLU A 236 18.34 16.71 -10.78
C GLU A 236 16.88 16.97 -11.22
N LEU A 237 16.03 17.47 -10.32
CA LEU A 237 14.67 17.89 -10.64
C LEU A 237 14.66 18.95 -11.75
N ASP A 238 15.53 19.96 -11.63
CA ASP A 238 15.68 21.04 -12.62
C ASP A 238 16.21 20.57 -13.98
N LYS A 239 16.85 19.38 -14.04
CA LYS A 239 17.33 18.76 -15.27
C LYS A 239 16.30 17.84 -15.93
N SER A 240 15.19 17.52 -15.24
CA SER A 240 14.15 16.66 -15.81
C SER A 240 13.38 17.39 -16.92
N PRO A 241 13.13 16.78 -18.09
CA PRO A 241 12.53 17.46 -19.24
C PRO A 241 11.01 17.64 -19.15
N THR A 242 10.43 17.73 -17.95
CA THR A 242 9.03 18.12 -17.77
C THR A 242 8.91 19.62 -17.53
N GLY A 243 9.28 20.38 -18.56
CA GLY A 243 8.96 21.80 -18.68
C GLY A 243 7.84 21.98 -19.71
N GLU A 244 6.60 21.62 -19.36
CA GLU A 244 5.47 22.28 -20.02
C GLU A 244 5.55 23.76 -19.66
N HIS A 245 5.84 24.58 -20.66
CA HIS A 245 5.70 26.02 -20.60
C HIS A 245 4.31 26.37 -20.05
N ILE A 246 4.25 26.78 -18.79
CA ILE A 246 3.14 27.60 -18.31
C ILE A 246 3.35 28.95 -19.00
N GLU A 247 2.77 29.11 -20.19
CA GLU A 247 2.57 30.41 -20.82
C GLU A 247 1.86 31.31 -19.80
N LYS A 248 2.57 32.33 -19.32
CA LYS A 248 1.95 33.41 -18.57
C LYS A 248 0.90 34.06 -19.48
N PRO A 249 -0.35 34.26 -19.05
CA PRO A 249 -1.34 34.93 -19.86
C PRO A 249 -0.89 36.38 -20.10
N ASN A 250 -0.66 36.70 -21.37
CA ASN A 250 -0.32 38.03 -21.83
C ASN A 250 -1.58 38.91 -21.78
N ILE A 251 -1.81 39.55 -20.64
CA ILE A 251 -2.83 40.60 -20.53
C ILE A 251 -2.24 41.84 -21.21
N LYS A 252 -2.40 41.92 -22.54
CA LYS A 252 -2.29 43.21 -23.23
C LYS A 252 -3.53 44.03 -22.86
N SER A 253 -3.29 45.14 -22.17
CA SER A 253 -4.25 46.23 -22.07
C SER A 253 -4.50 46.79 -23.47
N GLU A 254 -5.70 46.58 -24.00
CA GLU A 254 -6.23 47.45 -25.05
C GLU A 254 -7.04 48.56 -24.39
N LYS A 255 -6.78 49.76 -24.90
CA LYS A 255 -7.38 51.04 -24.54
C LYS A 255 -8.83 51.14 -24.96
#